data_AF-F6ILV5-F1
#
_entry.id   AF-F6ILV5-F1
#
_cell.length_a   1.000
_cell.length_b   1.000
_cell.length_c   1.000
_cell.angle_alpha   90.00
_cell.angle_beta   90.00
_cell.angle_gamma   90.00
#
_symmetry.space_group_name_H-M   'P 1'
#
loop_
_entity.id
_entity.type
_entity.pdbx_description
1 polymer ?
#
loop_
_entity_poly.entity_id
_entity_poly.type
_entity_poly.pdbx_seq_one_letter_code
_entity_poly.pdbx_strand_id
1 'polypeptide(L)'
;MPLHLVTPIDRAQDARADSDSLDLPVKGWRSHAADLCYIVLRGSTFLASSYLIALGLPLLFFLLISGGDAGVFFAHLANISDRFLGAEQGRQIGFLDEFKFVLIGVATLVVVWRLPRFINDLERELSGEKL
;
A
#
# COMPACT_ATOMS: atom_id res chain seq x y z
N MET A 1 -35.35 -10.36 58.08
CA MET A 1 -35.39 -10.05 56.63
C MET A 1 -34.63 -8.74 56.42
N PRO A 2 -33.40 -8.76 55.87
CA PRO A 2 -32.70 -7.51 55.61
C PRO A 2 -33.36 -6.80 54.41
N LEU A 3 -33.85 -5.58 54.64
CA LEU A 3 -34.40 -4.71 53.61
C LEU A 3 -33.25 -4.25 52.71
N HIS A 4 -33.20 -4.80 51.51
CA HIS A 4 -32.31 -4.38 50.43
C HIS A 4 -32.74 -2.99 49.99
N LEU A 5 -32.13 -1.94 50.57
CA LEU A 5 -32.32 -0.55 50.16
C LEU A 5 -31.71 -0.38 48.77
N VAL A 6 -32.50 -0.64 47.73
CA VAL A 6 -32.19 -0.20 46.38
C VAL A 6 -32.28 1.32 46.39
N THR A 7 -31.14 1.99 46.41
CA THR A 7 -31.11 3.45 46.40
C THR A 7 -31.52 3.96 45.01
N PRO A 8 -32.19 5.12 44.89
CA PRO A 8 -32.55 5.70 43.60
C PRO A 8 -31.33 6.03 42.72
N ILE A 9 -30.13 6.08 43.31
CA ILE A 9 -28.85 6.24 42.60
C ILE A 9 -28.54 5.02 41.74
N ASP A 10 -28.76 3.79 42.23
CA ASP A 10 -28.50 2.56 41.46
C ASP A 10 -29.38 2.48 40.23
N ARG A 11 -30.67 2.84 40.33
CA ARG A 11 -31.59 2.90 39.18
C ARG A 11 -31.15 3.94 38.15
N ALA A 12 -30.60 5.06 38.59
CA ALA A 12 -30.06 6.08 37.68
C ALA A 12 -28.76 5.62 37.02
N GLN A 13 -27.95 4.81 37.69
CA GLN A 13 -26.70 4.27 37.19
C GLN A 13 -26.93 3.15 36.18
N ASP A 14 -27.91 2.27 36.43
CA ASP A 14 -28.36 1.23 35.49
C ASP A 14 -29.03 1.83 34.25
N ALA A 15 -29.85 2.88 34.41
CA ALA A 15 -30.45 3.58 33.27
C ALA A 15 -29.40 4.34 32.43
N ARG A 16 -28.31 4.81 33.06
CA ARG A 16 -27.18 5.44 32.36
C ARG A 16 -26.32 4.41 31.66
N ALA A 17 -26.09 3.26 32.28
CA ALA A 17 -25.40 2.13 31.67
C ALA A 17 -26.17 1.60 30.45
N ASP A 18 -27.50 1.47 30.54
CA ASP A 18 -28.36 1.01 29.44
C ASP A 18 -28.40 2.02 28.28
N SER A 19 -28.31 3.32 28.57
CA SER A 19 -28.15 4.37 27.53
C SER A 19 -26.76 4.40 26.88
N ASP A 20 -25.72 3.97 27.59
CA ASP A 20 -24.33 3.93 27.10
C ASP A 20 -24.06 2.64 26.28
N SER A 21 -24.78 1.55 26.57
CA SER A 21 -24.72 0.29 25.80
C SER A 21 -25.61 0.26 24.55
N LEU A 22 -26.45 1.26 24.33
CA LEU A 22 -27.29 1.41 23.13
C LEU A 22 -26.70 2.35 22.07
N ASP A 23 -25.50 2.88 22.28
CA ASP A 23 -24.66 3.42 21.21
C ASP A 23 -23.85 2.28 20.59
N LEU A 24 -24.57 1.33 19.96
CA LEU A 24 -23.99 0.57 18.86
C LEU A 24 -23.58 1.61 17.81
N PRO A 25 -22.28 1.78 17.50
CA PRO A 25 -21.87 2.80 16.55
C PRO A 25 -22.42 2.38 15.20
N VAL A 26 -23.54 2.99 14.81
CA VAL A 26 -24.01 2.95 13.44
C VAL A 26 -22.95 3.71 12.67
N LYS A 27 -21.91 2.98 12.24
CA LYS A 27 -20.79 3.51 11.47
C LYS A 27 -21.42 4.12 10.22
N GLY A 28 -21.65 5.43 10.27
CA GLY A 28 -22.41 6.10 9.23
C GLY A 28 -21.73 5.87 7.89
N TRP A 29 -22.49 5.90 6.79
CA TRP A 29 -21.96 5.84 5.42
C TRP A 29 -20.69 6.69 5.22
N ARG A 30 -20.63 7.85 5.90
CA ARG A 30 -19.47 8.75 5.93
C ARG A 30 -18.20 8.13 6.51
N SER A 31 -18.32 7.31 7.56
CA SER A 31 -17.18 6.58 8.13
C SER A 31 -16.73 5.43 7.23
N HIS A 32 -17.65 4.70 6.59
CA HIS A 32 -17.28 3.73 5.56
C HIS A 32 -16.59 4.37 4.35
N ALA A 33 -17.05 5.56 3.92
CA ALA A 33 -16.41 6.32 2.86
C ALA A 33 -15.02 6.83 3.27
N ALA A 34 -14.85 7.24 4.54
CA ALA A 34 -13.55 7.65 5.08
C ALA A 34 -12.56 6.48 5.12
N ASP A 35 -13.00 5.29 5.54
CA ASP A 35 -12.18 4.09 5.55
C ASP A 35 -11.78 3.64 4.15
N LEU A 36 -12.72 3.68 3.20
CA LEU A 36 -12.44 3.39 1.79
C LEU A 36 -11.41 4.38 1.22
N CYS A 37 -11.58 5.68 1.50
CA CYS A 37 -10.62 6.70 1.10
C CYS A 37 -9.24 6.42 1.70
N TYR A 38 -9.18 6.06 2.98
CA TYR A 38 -7.94 5.70 3.67
C TYR A 38 -7.26 4.48 3.04
N ILE A 39 -8.01 3.40 2.80
CA ILE A 39 -7.50 2.18 2.14
C ILE A 39 -6.97 2.50 0.75
N VAL A 40 -7.67 3.32 -0.04
CA VAL A 40 -7.23 3.72 -1.38
C VAL A 40 -5.96 4.58 -1.31
N LEU A 41 -5.88 5.53 -0.38
CA LEU A 41 -4.71 6.39 -0.25
C LEU A 41 -3.48 5.59 0.23
N ARG A 42 -3.68 4.71 1.21
CA ARG A 42 -2.64 3.86 1.76
C ARG A 42 -2.21 2.77 0.78
N GLY A 43 -3.17 2.16 0.09
CA GLY A 43 -2.92 1.20 -0.99
C GLY A 43 -2.21 1.83 -2.18
N SER A 44 -2.57 3.05 -2.58
CA SER A 44 -1.86 3.77 -3.65
C SER A 44 -0.44 4.14 -3.24
N THR A 45 -0.21 4.55 -1.99
CA THR A 45 1.14 4.80 -1.46
C THR A 45 2.00 3.53 -1.46
N PHE A 46 1.42 2.40 -1.04
CA PHE A 46 2.08 1.09 -1.10
C PHE A 46 2.43 0.69 -2.53
N LEU A 47 1.48 0.85 -3.46
CA LEU A 47 1.67 0.51 -4.86
C LEU A 47 2.73 1.41 -5.51
N ALA A 48 2.63 2.73 -5.29
CA ALA A 48 3.61 3.70 -5.78
C ALA A 48 5.02 3.39 -5.27
N SER A 49 5.17 3.12 -3.97
CA SER A 49 6.45 2.74 -3.39
C SER A 49 6.97 1.41 -3.96
N SER A 50 6.10 0.45 -4.22
CA SER A 50 6.47 -0.83 -4.84
C SER A 50 6.92 -0.66 -6.29
N TYR A 51 6.25 0.19 -7.06
CA TYR A 51 6.68 0.57 -8.41
C TYR A 51 8.01 1.34 -8.40
N LEU A 52 8.22 2.25 -7.45
CA LEU A 52 9.49 2.95 -7.31
C LEU A 52 10.64 1.99 -7.01
N ILE A 53 10.42 0.93 -6.23
CA ILE A 53 11.42 -0.11 -6.01
C ILE A 53 11.64 -0.90 -7.31
N ALA A 54 10.56 -1.34 -7.97
CA ALA A 54 10.64 -2.15 -9.18
C ALA A 54 11.34 -1.42 -10.34
N LEU A 55 11.09 -0.12 -10.51
CA LEU A 55 11.73 0.72 -11.53
C LEU A 55 13.09 1.29 -11.06
N GLY A 56 13.24 1.48 -9.76
CA GLY A 56 14.48 1.97 -9.14
C GLY A 56 15.59 0.93 -9.18
N LEU A 57 15.27 -0.37 -9.08
CA LEU A 57 16.28 -1.43 -9.09
C LEU A 57 17.07 -1.47 -10.42
N PRO A 58 16.43 -1.48 -11.61
CA PRO A 58 17.13 -1.34 -12.88
C PRO A 58 17.92 -0.03 -12.96
N LEU A 59 17.34 1.09 -12.54
CA LEU A 59 18.00 2.40 -12.58
C LEU A 59 19.30 2.39 -11.76
N LEU A 60 19.23 1.92 -10.51
CA LEU A 60 20.38 1.80 -9.62
C LEU A 60 21.41 0.81 -10.15
N PHE A 61 20.99 -0.30 -10.76
CA PHE A 61 21.89 -1.27 -11.37
C PHE A 61 22.74 -0.64 -12.48
N PHE A 62 22.11 0.09 -13.41
CA PHE A 62 22.83 0.79 -14.48
C PHE A 62 23.73 1.90 -13.94
N LEU A 63 23.27 2.63 -12.93
CA LEU A 63 24.08 3.68 -12.29
C LEU A 63 25.30 3.10 -11.57
N LEU A 64 25.15 1.94 -10.92
CA LEU A 64 26.23 1.22 -10.26
C LEU A 64 27.30 0.76 -11.26
N ILE A 65 26.89 0.16 -12.38
CA ILE A 65 27.82 -0.22 -13.47
C ILE A 65 28.53 1.00 -14.06
N SER A 66 27.85 2.14 -14.07
CA SER A 66 28.39 3.42 -14.55
C SER A 66 29.33 4.08 -13.52
N GLY A 67 29.58 3.46 -12.37
CA GLY A 67 30.43 4.03 -11.31
C GLY A 67 29.80 5.23 -10.60
N GLY A 68 28.48 5.40 -10.69
CA GLY A 68 27.78 6.59 -10.20
C GLY A 68 27.83 7.79 -11.17
N ASP A 69 28.51 7.66 -12.31
CA ASP A 69 28.62 8.72 -13.31
C ASP A 69 27.37 8.79 -14.20
N ALA A 70 26.70 9.95 -14.19
CA ALA A 70 25.50 10.17 -14.98
C ALA A 70 25.78 10.15 -16.50
N GLY A 71 26.94 10.62 -16.94
CA GLY A 71 27.33 10.62 -18.35
C GLY A 71 27.49 9.22 -18.91
N VAL A 72 28.17 8.33 -18.17
CA VAL A 72 28.32 6.91 -18.54
C VAL A 72 26.97 6.18 -18.51
N PHE A 73 26.12 6.49 -17.53
CA PHE A 73 24.75 5.97 -17.48
C PHE A 73 23.96 6.35 -18.74
N PHE A 74 23.97 7.63 -19.13
CA PHE A 74 23.30 8.08 -20.34
C PHE A 74 23.94 7.52 -21.61
N ALA A 75 25.24 7.24 -21.62
CA ALA A 75 25.89 6.57 -22.74
C ALA A 75 25.37 5.12 -22.92
N HIS A 76 25.19 4.38 -21.82
CA HIS A 76 24.54 3.06 -21.87
C HIS A 76 23.09 3.16 -22.39
N LEU A 77 22.33 4.14 -21.89
CA LEU A 77 20.96 4.36 -22.33
C LEU A 77 20.87 4.77 -23.81
N ALA A 78 21.78 5.61 -24.28
CA ALA A 78 21.86 6.03 -25.68
C ALA A 78 22.17 4.83 -26.59
N ASN A 79 23.13 3.99 -26.21
CA ASN A 79 23.44 2.78 -26.97
C ASN A 79 22.23 1.84 -27.08
N ILE A 80 21.51 1.60 -25.98
CA ILE A 80 20.28 0.77 -26.01
C ILE A 80 19.23 1.41 -26.90
N SER A 81 19.02 2.72 -26.79
CA SER A 81 18.02 3.46 -27.56
C SER A 81 18.31 3.40 -29.06
N ASP A 82 19.55 3.64 -29.47
CA ASP A 82 19.98 3.55 -30.86
C ASP A 82 19.80 2.14 -31.42
N ARG A 83 20.12 1.11 -30.63
CA ARG A 83 19.93 -0.29 -31.04
C ARG A 83 18.47 -0.68 -31.14
N PHE A 84 17.61 -0.12 -30.29
CA PHE A 84 16.17 -0.34 -30.33
C PHE A 84 15.53 0.37 -31.54
N LEU A 85 15.84 1.65 -31.73
CA LEU A 85 15.32 2.46 -32.85
C LEU A 85 15.81 1.94 -34.21
N GLY A 86 17.05 1.44 -34.27
CA GLY A 86 17.61 0.83 -35.48
C GLY A 86 17.17 -0.62 -35.73
N ALA A 87 16.40 -1.24 -34.84
CA ALA A 87 15.93 -2.61 -35.00
C ALA A 87 14.66 -2.69 -35.87
N GLU A 88 14.47 -3.82 -36.55
CA GLU A 88 13.22 -4.12 -37.25
C GLU A 88 12.05 -4.27 -36.27
N GLN A 89 10.83 -3.99 -36.74
CA GLN A 89 9.64 -3.92 -35.89
C GLN A 89 9.37 -5.20 -35.08
N GLY A 90 9.64 -6.38 -35.66
CA GLY A 90 9.49 -7.66 -34.93
C GLY A 90 10.43 -7.77 -33.72
N ARG A 91 11.67 -7.30 -33.85
CA ARG A 91 12.66 -7.28 -32.75
C ARG A 91 12.34 -6.23 -31.70
N GLN A 92 11.79 -5.08 -32.10
CA GLN A 92 11.31 -4.07 -31.16
C GLN A 92 10.19 -4.60 -30.30
N ILE A 93 9.20 -5.27 -30.90
CA ILE A 93 8.08 -5.87 -30.16
C ILE A 93 8.58 -6.97 -29.23
N GLY A 94 9.46 -7.86 -29.70
CA GLY A 94 10.04 -8.92 -28.86
C GLY A 94 10.80 -8.36 -27.65
N PHE A 95 11.62 -7.32 -27.85
CA PHE A 95 12.31 -6.65 -26.75
C PHE A 95 11.33 -6.03 -25.74
N LEU A 96 10.28 -5.34 -26.22
CA LEU A 96 9.27 -4.74 -25.34
C LEU A 96 8.50 -5.79 -24.56
N ASP A 97 8.19 -6.93 -25.18
CA ASP A 97 7.47 -8.02 -24.53
C ASP A 97 8.30 -8.60 -23.38
N GLU A 98 9.57 -8.95 -23.65
CA GLU A 98 10.48 -9.47 -22.65
C GLU A 98 10.75 -8.45 -21.53
N PHE A 99 10.94 -7.17 -21.88
CA PHE A 99 11.09 -6.09 -20.92
C PHE A 99 9.86 -5.94 -20.01
N LYS A 100 8.65 -6.02 -20.56
CA LYS A 100 7.40 -6.01 -19.77
C LYS A 100 7.32 -7.22 -18.84
N PHE A 101 7.64 -8.41 -19.32
CA PHE A 101 7.63 -9.62 -18.48
C PHE A 101 8.58 -9.49 -17.30
N VAL A 102 9.81 -9.02 -17.52
CA VAL A 102 10.78 -8.77 -16.45
C VAL A 102 10.25 -7.73 -15.45
N LEU A 103 9.74 -6.59 -15.93
CA LEU A 103 9.22 -5.55 -15.06
C LEU A 103 8.02 -6.00 -14.24
N ILE A 104 7.07 -6.71 -14.85
CA ILE A 104 5.91 -7.27 -14.15
C ILE A 104 6.38 -8.29 -13.12
N GLY A 105 7.30 -9.18 -13.49
CA GLY A 105 7.86 -10.18 -12.58
C GLY A 105 8.50 -9.54 -11.34
N VAL A 106 9.34 -8.52 -11.53
CA VAL A 106 9.97 -7.77 -10.43
C VAL A 106 8.92 -7.04 -9.58
N ALA A 107 7.96 -6.35 -10.21
CA ALA A 107 6.90 -5.64 -9.49
C ALA A 107 6.03 -6.60 -8.67
N THR A 108 5.63 -7.73 -9.25
CA THR A 108 4.88 -8.78 -8.54
C THR A 108 5.68 -9.35 -7.39
N LEU A 109 6.98 -9.61 -7.57
CA LEU A 109 7.84 -10.11 -6.49
C LEU A 109 7.92 -9.13 -5.32
N VAL A 110 8.13 -7.84 -5.62
CA VAL A 110 8.16 -6.76 -4.61
C VAL A 110 6.82 -6.68 -3.87
N VAL A 111 5.70 -6.72 -4.60
CA VAL A 111 4.37 -6.68 -4.02
C VAL A 111 4.14 -7.89 -3.13
N VAL A 112 4.35 -9.11 -3.62
CA VAL A 112 4.14 -10.37 -2.85
C VAL A 112 4.97 -10.35 -1.56
N TRP A 113 6.22 -9.90 -1.63
CA TRP A 113 7.08 -9.82 -0.46
C TRP A 113 6.58 -8.81 0.58
N ARG A 114 6.05 -7.66 0.14
CA ARG A 114 5.67 -6.56 1.02
C ARG A 114 4.20 -6.60 1.47
N LEU A 115 3.36 -7.30 0.72
CA LEU A 115 1.92 -7.45 0.94
C LEU A 115 1.55 -7.94 2.36
N PRO A 116 2.18 -8.99 2.94
CA PRO A 116 1.77 -9.49 4.26
C PRO A 116 1.94 -8.43 5.35
N ARG A 117 3.04 -7.67 5.30
CA ARG A 117 3.28 -6.58 6.26
C ARG A 117 2.25 -5.46 6.08
N PHE A 118 1.96 -5.09 4.83
CA PHE A 118 0.98 -4.05 4.53
C PHE A 118 -0.43 -4.41 5.03
N ILE A 119 -0.86 -5.66 4.84
CA ILE A 119 -2.17 -6.14 5.31
C ILE A 119 -2.24 -6.08 6.84
N ASN A 120 -1.22 -6.58 7.53
CA ASN A 120 -1.17 -6.54 8.99
C ASN A 120 -1.19 -5.10 9.53
N ASP A 121 -0.44 -4.19 8.92
CA ASP A 121 -0.41 -2.79 9.33
C ASP A 121 -1.76 -2.10 9.07
N LEU A 122 -2.44 -2.46 7.97
CA LEU A 122 -3.76 -1.93 7.60
C LEU A 122 -4.86 -2.43 8.54
N GLU A 123 -4.86 -3.72 8.87
CA GLU A 123 -5.81 -4.33 9.82
C GLU A 123 -5.72 -3.69 11.21
N ARG A 124 -4.49 -3.49 11.73
CA ARG A 124 -4.28 -2.86 13.04
C ARG A 124 -4.83 -1.45 13.13
N GLU A 125 -4.64 -0.65 12.08
CA GLU A 125 -5.11 0.73 12.04
C GLU A 125 -6.62 0.86 11.85
N LEU A 126 -7.22 -0.03 11.04
CA LEU A 126 -8.68 -0.10 10.88
C LEU A 126 -9.38 -0.60 12.14
N SER A 127 -8.71 -1.47 12.90
CA SER A 127 -9.20 -1.98 14.19
C SER A 127 -9.15 -0.93 15.30
N GLY A 128 -8.57 0.24 15.03
CA GLY A 128 -8.52 1.34 15.99
C GLY A 128 -7.56 1.11 17.16
N GLU A 129 -6.69 0.10 17.06
CA GLU A 129 -5.65 -0.19 18.04
C GLU A 129 -4.52 0.85 17.87
N LYS A 130 -4.80 2.08 18.32
CA LYS A 130 -3.82 3.13 18.43
C LYS A 130 -2.99 2.87 19.69
N LEU A 131 -1.68 2.68 19.48
CA LEU A 131 -0.62 2.74 20.50
C LEU A 131 -0.78 3.96 21.42
#